data_AF-A0A7X6D7H1-F1
#
_entry.id   AF-A0A7X6D7H1-F1
#
_cell.length_a   1.000
_cell.length_b   1.000
_cell.length_c   1.000
_cell.angle_alpha   90.00
_cell.angle_beta   90.00
_cell.angle_gamma   90.00
#
_symmetry.space_group_name_H-M   'P 1'
#
loop_
_entity.id
_entity.type
_entity.pdbx_description
1 polymer ?
#
loop_
_entity_poly.entity_id
_entity_poly.type
_entity_poly.pdbx_seq_one_letter_code
_entity_poly.pdbx_strand_id
1 'polypeptide(L)'
;MINNKTKKVKIIRQVIAEETGMSFHKTETISVDDSFDLHDDYYAYILGEKTDANGNQVYSAMIGKNKLVRFADVVDIEVVDKELVEEG
;
A
#
# COMPACT_ATOMS: atom_id res chain seq x y z
N MET A 1 4.68 -21.66 -19.00
CA MET A 1 3.93 -21.37 -17.76
C MET A 1 4.41 -20.03 -17.25
N ILE A 2 3.57 -19.00 -17.23
CA ILE A 2 3.95 -17.70 -16.66
C ILE A 2 3.83 -17.88 -15.14
N ASN A 3 4.97 -17.99 -14.45
CA ASN A 3 4.98 -17.91 -12.99
C ASN A 3 4.61 -16.48 -12.62
N ASN A 4 3.33 -16.23 -12.33
CA ASN A 4 2.91 -15.00 -11.68
C ASN A 4 3.43 -15.03 -10.25
N LYS A 5 4.70 -14.64 -10.06
CA LYS A 5 5.23 -14.34 -8.74
C LYS A 5 4.35 -13.23 -8.15
N THR A 6 3.91 -13.45 -6.93
CA THR A 6 3.09 -12.48 -6.19
C THR A 6 3.88 -12.05 -4.96
N LYS A 7 3.89 -10.74 -4.71
CA LYS A 7 4.41 -10.12 -3.50
C LYS A 7 3.26 -9.87 -2.52
N LYS A 8 3.56 -9.71 -1.24
CA LYS A 8 2.58 -9.21 -0.27
C LYS A 8 2.93 -7.77 0.07
N VAL A 9 1.91 -6.92 0.19
CA VAL A 9 2.05 -5.57 0.71
C VAL A 9 1.22 -5.50 1.98
N LYS A 10 1.85 -5.05 3.05
CA LYS A 10 1.18 -4.80 4.33
C LYS A 10 0.98 -3.29 4.45
N ILE A 11 -0.26 -2.92 4.74
CA ILE A 11 -0.68 -1.52 4.88
C ILE A 11 -1.24 -1.37 6.30
N ILE A 12 -0.72 -0.40 7.04
CA ILE A 12 -1.21 -0.01 8.36
C ILE A 12 -1.97 1.30 8.18
N ARG A 13 -3.25 1.30 8.57
CA ARG A 13 -4.12 2.47 8.46
C ARG A 13 -4.56 2.98 9.81
N GLN A 14 -4.70 4.29 9.94
CA GLN A 14 -5.42 4.89 11.05
C GLN A 14 -6.92 4.84 10.75
N VAL A 15 -7.69 4.33 11.70
CA VAL A 15 -9.15 4.27 11.64
C VAL A 15 -9.69 4.97 12.87
N ILE A 16 -10.70 5.83 12.67
CA ILE A 16 -11.41 6.51 13.75
C ILE A 16 -12.77 5.83 13.90
N ALA A 17 -13.06 5.27 15.07
CA ALA A 17 -14.38 4.75 15.38
C ALA A 17 -15.36 5.94 15.51
N GLU A 18 -16.35 6.00 14.62
CA GLU A 18 -17.29 7.13 14.55
C GLU A 18 -18.04 7.36 15.87
N GLU A 19 -18.42 6.28 16.55
CA GLU A 19 -19.23 6.35 17.77
C GLU A 19 -18.43 6.82 19.00
N THR A 20 -17.14 6.50 19.06
CA THR A 20 -16.31 6.75 20.26
C THR A 20 -15.24 7.82 20.04
N GLY A 21 -14.98 8.21 18.79
CA GLY A 21 -13.85 9.06 18.41
C GLY A 21 -12.49 8.40 18.63
N MET A 22 -12.45 7.13 19.06
CA MET A 22 -11.20 6.44 19.34
C MET A 22 -10.47 6.12 18.04
N SER A 23 -9.19 6.50 17.96
CA SER A 23 -8.30 6.09 16.89
C SER A 23 -7.64 4.75 17.20
N PHE A 24 -7.61 3.85 16.22
CA PHE A 24 -6.86 2.61 16.28
C PHE A 24 -6.19 2.31 14.94
N HIS A 25 -5.20 1.43 14.95
CA HIS A 25 -4.54 0.98 13.73
C HIS A 25 -5.18 -0.30 13.21
N LYS A 26 -5.41 -0.34 11.89
CA LYS A 26 -5.86 -1.53 11.19
C LYS A 26 -4.81 -1.96 10.18
N THR A 27 -4.34 -3.19 10.31
CA THR A 27 -3.41 -3.80 9.36
C THR A 27 -4.18 -4.58 8.30
N GLU A 28 -3.82 -4.38 7.04
CA GLU A 28 -4.34 -5.13 5.90
C GLU A 28 -3.17 -5.64 5.06
N THR A 29 -3.22 -6.92 4.69
CA THR A 29 -2.23 -7.52 3.79
C THR A 29 -2.89 -7.86 2.47
N ILE A 30 -2.32 -7.38 1.37
CA ILE A 30 -2.81 -7.63 0.02
C ILE A 30 -1.74 -8.32 -0.82
N SER A 31 -2.16 -9.24 -1.69
CA SER A 31 -1.28 -9.84 -2.69
C SER A 31 -1.25 -8.96 -3.93
N VAL A 32 -0.05 -8.66 -4.41
CA VAL A 32 0.20 -7.87 -5.61
C VAL A 32 1.04 -8.67 -6.59
N ASP A 33 0.97 -8.33 -7.88
CA ASP A 33 1.83 -8.94 -8.89
C ASP A 33 3.30 -8.48 -8.70
N ASP A 34 4.27 -9.25 -9.21
CA ASP A 34 5.71 -8.93 -9.08
C ASP A 34 6.09 -7.58 -9.72
N SER A 35 5.29 -7.09 -10.66
CA SER A 35 5.45 -5.77 -11.28
C SER A 35 5.13 -4.61 -10.35
N PHE A 36 4.57 -4.87 -9.16
CA PHE A 36 4.35 -3.83 -8.17
C PHE A 36 5.68 -3.34 -7.59
N ASP A 37 5.85 -2.03 -7.60
CA ASP A 37 6.99 -1.33 -7.03
C ASP A 37 6.52 -0.29 -6.02
N LEU A 38 6.93 -0.44 -4.76
CA LEU A 38 6.44 0.42 -3.68
C LEU A 38 6.86 1.88 -3.86
N HIS A 39 8.03 2.13 -4.44
CA HIS A 39 8.47 3.49 -4.71
C HIS A 39 7.56 4.12 -5.76
N ASP A 40 7.45 3.49 -6.91
CA ASP A 40 6.78 4.06 -8.08
C ASP A 40 5.26 4.05 -7.98
N ASP A 41 4.67 3.04 -7.35
CA ASP A 41 3.23 2.88 -7.24
C ASP A 41 2.66 3.62 -6.02
N TYR A 42 3.49 4.02 -5.05
CA TYR A 42 3.03 4.69 -3.82
C TYR A 42 3.84 5.94 -3.47
N TYR A 43 5.14 5.81 -3.16
CA TYR A 43 5.93 6.93 -2.64
C TYR A 43 6.12 8.08 -3.64
N ALA A 44 6.28 7.80 -4.93
CA ALA A 44 6.45 8.81 -5.96
C ALA A 44 5.25 9.77 -6.04
N TYR A 45 4.03 9.31 -5.76
CA TYR A 45 2.85 10.18 -5.67
C TYR A 45 2.86 11.04 -4.40
N ILE A 46 3.28 10.47 -3.25
CA ILE A 46 3.36 11.20 -1.97
C ILE A 46 4.43 12.29 -2.01
N LEU A 47 5.57 11.98 -2.61
CA LEU A 47 6.70 12.90 -2.74
C LEU A 47 6.47 13.96 -3.82
N GLY A 48 5.39 13.83 -4.61
CA GLY A 48 5.06 14.76 -5.70
C GLY A 48 5.89 14.56 -6.97
N GLU A 49 6.58 13.43 -7.10
CA GLU A 49 7.35 13.04 -8.29
C GLU A 49 6.44 12.58 -9.43
N LYS A 50 5.28 11.99 -9.08
CA LYS A 50 4.21 11.63 -10.01
C LYS A 50 2.96 12.46 -9.75
N THR A 51 2.36 12.96 -10.82
CA THR A 51 1.11 13.73 -10.82
C THR A 51 0.06 13.06 -11.68
N ASP A 52 -1.17 13.56 -11.65
CA ASP A 52 -2.17 13.22 -12.66
C ASP A 52 -1.79 13.77 -14.05
N ALA A 53 -2.62 13.45 -15.05
CA ALA A 53 -2.43 13.89 -16.43
C ALA A 53 -2.47 15.42 -16.63
N ASN A 54 -2.96 16.17 -15.64
CA ASN A 54 -3.07 17.62 -15.66
C ASN A 54 -1.98 18.30 -14.81
N GLY A 55 -1.06 17.52 -14.22
CA GLY A 55 -0.01 18.04 -13.33
C GLY A 55 -0.46 18.28 -11.89
N ASN A 56 -1.63 17.78 -11.48
CA ASN A 56 -2.08 17.91 -10.09
C ASN A 56 -1.51 16.81 -9.20
N GLN A 57 -1.30 17.14 -7.92
CA GLN A 57 -0.99 16.12 -6.91
C GLN A 57 -2.14 15.13 -6.77
N VAL A 58 -1.78 13.85 -6.68
CA VAL A 58 -2.71 12.75 -6.41
C VAL A 58 -2.72 12.51 -4.90
N TYR A 59 -3.88 12.17 -4.33
CA TYR A 59 -4.04 11.94 -2.88
C TYR A 59 -4.30 10.47 -2.52
N SER A 60 -4.15 9.58 -3.50
CA SER A 60 -4.35 8.16 -3.37
C SER A 60 -3.52 7.38 -4.39
N ALA A 61 -3.25 6.11 -4.09
CA ALA A 61 -2.56 5.19 -4.96
C ALA A 61 -3.34 3.88 -5.09
N MET A 62 -3.18 3.23 -6.25
CA MET A 62 -3.65 1.87 -6.47
C MET A 62 -2.54 0.90 -6.07
N ILE A 63 -2.79 0.11 -5.03
CA ILE A 63 -1.90 -0.97 -4.60
C ILE A 63 -2.40 -2.27 -5.21
N GLY A 64 -1.61 -2.83 -6.13
CA GLY A 64 -2.06 -3.93 -6.99
C GLY A 64 -3.29 -3.55 -7.82
N LYS A 65 -4.07 -4.55 -8.23
CA LYS A 65 -5.17 -4.35 -9.20
C LYS A 65 -6.42 -3.71 -8.61
N ASN A 66 -6.72 -3.94 -7.34
CA ASN A 66 -8.07 -3.70 -6.79
C ASN A 66 -8.09 -2.90 -5.47
N LYS A 67 -6.97 -2.32 -5.03
CA LYS A 67 -6.94 -1.60 -3.75
C LYS A 67 -6.55 -0.14 -3.92
N LEU A 68 -7.54 0.74 -3.88
CA LEU A 68 -7.30 2.17 -3.71
C LEU A 68 -6.95 2.48 -2.24
N VAL A 69 -5.88 3.24 -2.04
CA VAL A 69 -5.37 3.64 -0.73
C VAL A 69 -5.23 5.15 -0.72
N ARG A 70 -5.86 5.83 0.24
CA ARG A 70 -5.67 7.27 0.43
C ARG A 70 -4.46 7.49 1.33
N PHE A 71 -3.58 8.42 0.95
CA PHE A 71 -2.34 8.66 1.70
C PHE A 71 -2.61 9.14 3.12
N ALA A 72 -3.65 9.94 3.32
CA ALA A 72 -4.07 10.44 4.64
C ALA A 72 -4.49 9.33 5.62
N ASP A 73 -4.88 8.16 5.13
CA ASP A 73 -5.33 7.05 5.98
C ASP A 73 -4.17 6.12 6.37
N VAL A 74 -3.00 6.25 5.72
CA VAL A 74 -1.88 5.32 5.88
C VAL A 74 -0.89 5.85 6.91
N VAL A 75 -0.63 5.01 7.90
CA VAL A 75 0.43 5.23 8.89
C VAL A 75 1.74 4.62 8.39
N ASP A 76 1.66 3.45 7.77
CA ASP A 76 2.84 2.72 7.27
C ASP A 76 2.46 1.76 6.13
N ILE A 77 3.40 1.49 5.24
CA ILE A 77 3.26 0.53 4.14
C ILE A 77 4.61 -0.11 3.79
N GLU A 78 4.59 -1.43 3.68
CA GLU A 78 5.80 -2.21 3.40
C GLU A 78 5.50 -3.38 2.45
N VAL A 79 6.47 -3.73 1.60
CA VAL A 79 6.46 -4.99 0.85
C VAL A 79 7.03 -6.07 1.77
N VAL A 80 6.25 -7.12 1.97
CA VAL A 80 6.63 -8.30 2.75
C VAL A 80 6.91 -9.42 1.75
N ASP A 81 8.19 -9.67 1.46
CA ASP A 81 8.58 -10.84 0.68
C ASP A 81 8.27 -12.11 1.49
N LYS A 82 7.74 -13.13 0.83
CA LYS A 82 7.46 -14.42 1.49
C LYS A 82 8.77 -15.11 1.88
N GLU A 83 8.85 -15.42 3.18
CA GLU A 83 9.65 -16.45 3.86
C GLU A 83 11.10 -16.11 4.23
N LEU A 84 11.29 -15.47 5.39
CA LEU A 84 12.26 -15.98 6.35
C LEU A 84 11.63 -17.20 7.04
N VAL A 85 11.87 -18.40 6.49
CA VAL A 85 11.80 -19.61 7.30
C VAL A 85 13.05 -19.57 8.18
N GLU A 86 12.93 -19.16 9.45
CA GLU A 86 13.91 -19.61 10.44
C GLU A 86 13.60 -21.07 10.73
N GLU A 87 14.35 -21.97 10.10
CA GLU A 87 14.41 -23.37 10.51
C GLU A 87 15.02 -23.42 11.92
N GLY A 88 14.26 -23.92 12.89
CA GLY A 88 14.72 -24.30 14.22
C GLY A 88 14.54 -25.79 14.45
#